data_AF-A0A925NMH9-F1
#
_entry.id   AF-A0A925NMH9-F1
#
_cell.length_a   1.000
_cell.length_b   1.000
_cell.length_c   1.000
_cell.angle_alpha   90.00
_cell.angle_beta   90.00
_cell.angle_gamma   90.00
#
_symmetry.space_group_name_H-M   'P 1'
#
loop_
_entity.id
_entity.type
_entity.pdbx_description
1 polymer ?
#
loop_
_entity_poly.entity_id
_entity_poly.type
_entity_poly.pdbx_seq_one_letter_code
_entity_poly.pdbx_strand_id
1 'polypeptide(L)'
;MQSKWSFAESAATFSAILLCMSPALADSYSDGAAQYSAGNYSGAKIHLMKATVAKPKSWQAHYQLANTLVALKDSASAKRSYSKCLACNPPADIRENCQRAIIYMNSNPKLAAPAAAQVSLRSYSSGKGDSSAHDTGSSPSINVESRRSQVLVETEADIVKMKEQEKHRLEEMHNNANETWIHPDGAIKQGLSPEAEKAFNKEVEEKAAAMREQGKRRAASFR
;
A
#
# COMPACT_ATOMS: atom_id res chain seq x y z
N MET A 1 27.55 39.04 -15.69
CA MET A 1 26.91 39.36 -14.40
C MET A 1 25.47 38.87 -14.42
N GLN A 2 25.20 37.84 -13.62
CA GLN A 2 23.95 37.42 -12.97
C GLN A 2 22.60 37.59 -13.71
N SER A 3 22.07 36.51 -14.29
CA SER A 3 20.63 36.26 -14.33
C SER A 3 20.26 35.33 -13.17
N LYS A 4 19.74 35.95 -12.10
CA LYS A 4 19.21 35.25 -10.92
C LYS A 4 17.94 34.51 -11.33
N TRP A 5 18.03 33.20 -11.47
CA TRP A 5 16.86 32.33 -11.50
C TRP A 5 16.28 32.30 -10.10
N SER A 6 15.17 33.01 -9.90
CA SER A 6 14.42 33.01 -8.64
C SER A 6 13.68 31.67 -8.52
N PHE A 7 14.34 30.68 -7.92
CA PHE A 7 13.76 29.37 -7.57
C PHE A 7 12.79 29.44 -6.37
N ALA A 8 12.54 30.63 -5.81
CA ALA A 8 11.90 30.79 -4.52
C ALA A 8 10.36 30.81 -4.55
N GLU A 9 9.73 31.10 -5.69
CA GLU A 9 8.26 31.26 -5.73
C GLU A 9 7.48 29.98 -6.08
N SER A 10 8.13 28.96 -6.64
CA SER A 10 7.46 27.67 -6.92
C SER A 10 7.39 26.73 -5.72
N ALA A 11 8.08 27.01 -4.61
CA ALA A 11 8.04 26.13 -3.43
C ALA A 11 6.76 26.33 -2.59
N ALA A 12 6.16 27.53 -2.62
CA ALA A 12 5.06 27.88 -1.75
C ALA A 12 3.70 27.29 -2.20
N THR A 13 3.47 27.18 -3.50
CA THR A 13 2.20 26.65 -4.04
C THR A 13 2.14 25.13 -4.04
N PHE A 14 3.29 24.45 -4.11
CA PHE A 14 3.36 22.98 -3.95
C PHE A 14 3.17 22.55 -2.49
N SER A 15 3.55 23.39 -1.52
CA SER A 15 3.41 23.08 -0.09
C SER A 15 1.94 23.11 0.37
N ALA A 16 1.10 23.95 -0.23
CA ALA A 16 -0.31 24.09 0.16
C ALA A 16 -1.24 22.99 -0.37
N ILE A 17 -0.89 22.32 -1.47
CA ILE A 17 -1.74 21.26 -2.08
C ILE A 17 -1.55 19.91 -1.37
N LEU A 18 -0.47 19.72 -0.61
CA LEU A 18 -0.09 18.44 0.01
C LEU A 18 -0.70 18.17 1.40
N LEU A 19 -1.43 19.12 1.99
CA LEU A 19 -1.69 19.13 3.45
C LEU A 19 -2.94 18.38 3.94
N CYS A 20 -3.81 17.83 3.09
CA CYS A 20 -5.04 17.20 3.59
C CYS A 20 -5.09 15.72 3.25
N MET A 21 -4.51 14.87 4.10
CA MET A 21 -4.38 13.43 3.84
C MET A 21 -4.41 12.58 5.11
N SER A 22 -5.00 11.37 5.05
CA SER A 22 -5.39 10.54 6.21
C SER A 22 -4.29 10.34 7.29
N PRO A 23 -4.64 10.33 8.58
CA PRO A 23 -3.72 10.64 9.69
C PRO A 23 -2.58 9.63 9.94
N ALA A 24 -2.68 8.38 9.47
CA ALA A 24 -1.65 7.37 9.81
C ALA A 24 -0.48 7.29 8.80
N LEU A 25 -0.72 7.70 7.54
CA LEU A 25 0.25 7.56 6.45
C LEU A 25 0.71 8.91 5.90
N ALA A 26 -0.20 9.90 5.90
CA ALA A 26 0.14 11.27 5.60
C ALA A 26 1.20 11.79 6.57
N ASP A 27 1.09 11.47 7.87
CA ASP A 27 2.04 11.94 8.89
C ASP A 27 3.48 11.59 8.54
N SER A 28 3.83 10.30 8.39
CA SER A 28 5.25 9.94 8.25
C SER A 28 5.90 10.45 6.94
N TYR A 29 5.17 10.48 5.83
CA TYR A 29 5.71 11.03 4.58
C TYR A 29 5.74 12.56 4.60
N SER A 30 4.68 13.21 5.06
CA SER A 30 4.60 14.67 5.13
C SER A 30 5.55 15.25 6.18
N ASP A 31 5.68 14.63 7.35
CA ASP A 31 6.68 14.97 8.38
C ASP A 31 8.09 14.83 7.81
N GLY A 32 8.35 13.74 7.09
CA GLY A 32 9.64 13.51 6.44
C GLY A 32 9.97 14.59 5.42
N ALA A 33 8.99 14.97 4.59
CA ALA A 33 9.11 16.05 3.62
C ALA A 33 9.27 17.42 4.30
N ALA A 34 8.53 17.69 5.39
CA ALA A 34 8.61 18.92 6.15
C ALA A 34 9.99 19.07 6.81
N GLN A 35 10.51 18.00 7.42
CA GLN A 35 11.84 17.99 8.02
C GLN A 35 12.96 18.11 6.97
N TYR A 36 12.76 17.53 5.77
CA TYR A 36 13.68 17.72 4.66
C TYR A 36 13.73 19.19 4.22
N SER A 37 12.57 19.82 4.07
CA SER A 37 12.45 21.25 3.76
C SER A 37 13.03 22.15 4.85
N ALA A 38 12.93 21.73 6.12
CA ALA A 38 13.56 22.40 7.26
C ALA A 38 15.08 22.16 7.36
N GLY A 39 15.67 21.36 6.46
CA GLY A 39 17.09 21.02 6.46
C GLY A 39 17.50 19.98 7.51
N ASN A 40 16.55 19.46 8.30
CA ASN A 40 16.79 18.39 9.26
C ASN A 40 16.75 17.02 8.56
N TYR A 41 17.81 16.73 7.80
CA TYR A 41 17.90 15.51 7.01
C TYR A 41 17.98 14.23 7.87
N SER A 42 18.54 14.31 9.08
CA SER A 42 18.57 13.18 10.01
C SER A 42 17.18 12.78 10.50
N GLY A 43 16.35 13.76 10.85
CA GLY A 43 14.96 13.52 11.22
C GLY A 43 14.15 13.06 10.01
N ALA A 44 14.30 13.73 8.87
CA ALA A 44 13.63 13.38 7.61
C ALA A 44 13.87 11.92 7.24
N LYS A 45 15.10 11.42 7.40
CA LYS A 45 15.45 10.01 7.15
C LYS A 45 14.59 9.06 7.98
N ILE A 46 14.37 9.33 9.27
CA ILE A 46 13.59 8.45 10.15
C ILE A 46 12.13 8.38 9.70
N HIS A 47 11.52 9.53 9.45
CA HIS A 47 10.13 9.63 9.01
C HIS A 47 9.93 9.02 7.61
N LEU A 48 10.84 9.29 6.67
CA LEU A 48 10.80 8.71 5.33
C LEU A 48 11.07 7.20 5.34
N MET A 49 11.94 6.68 6.22
CA MET A 49 12.10 5.24 6.39
C MET A 49 10.79 4.57 6.85
N LYS A 50 10.09 5.16 7.82
CA LYS A 50 8.76 4.68 8.23
C LYS A 50 7.77 4.70 7.07
N ALA A 51 7.78 5.77 6.26
CA ALA A 51 6.95 5.85 5.06
C ALA A 51 7.26 4.73 4.04
N THR A 52 8.54 4.39 3.83
CA THR A 52 8.92 3.27 2.96
C THR A 52 8.56 1.89 3.53
N VAL A 53 8.42 1.74 4.85
CA VAL A 53 7.94 0.49 5.45
C VAL A 53 6.43 0.37 5.30
N ALA A 54 5.70 1.47 5.49
CA ALA A 54 4.25 1.50 5.37
C ALA A 54 3.79 1.35 3.91
N LYS A 55 4.46 2.00 2.95
CA LYS A 55 4.23 1.82 1.51
C LYS A 55 5.53 1.42 0.79
N PRO A 56 5.88 0.13 0.78
CA PRO A 56 7.13 -0.35 0.18
C PRO A 56 7.21 -0.14 -1.33
N LYS A 57 6.08 0.09 -2.01
CA LYS A 57 6.00 0.32 -3.45
C LYS A 57 5.79 1.78 -3.85
N SER A 58 5.84 2.72 -2.90
CA SER A 58 5.75 4.16 -3.21
C SER A 58 7.08 4.67 -3.79
N TRP A 59 7.08 5.03 -5.07
CA TRP A 59 8.25 5.65 -5.69
C TRP A 59 8.57 7.01 -5.04
N GLN A 60 7.58 7.78 -4.61
CA GLN A 60 7.75 9.09 -3.96
C GLN A 60 8.54 8.96 -2.65
N ALA A 61 8.19 7.98 -1.82
CA ALA A 61 8.86 7.73 -0.54
C ALA A 61 10.33 7.32 -0.76
N HIS A 62 10.58 6.41 -1.70
CA HIS A 62 11.95 5.99 -2.06
C HIS A 62 12.76 7.12 -2.68
N TYR A 63 12.15 7.97 -3.52
CA TYR A 63 12.79 9.13 -4.14
C TYR A 63 13.21 10.16 -3.09
N GLN A 64 12.30 10.54 -2.19
CA GLN A 64 12.59 11.51 -1.15
C GLN A 64 13.59 10.97 -0.11
N LEU A 65 13.50 9.68 0.23
CA LEU A 65 14.52 9.04 1.07
C LEU A 65 15.89 9.09 0.39
N ALA A 66 15.96 8.82 -0.91
CA ALA A 66 17.20 8.90 -1.67
C ALA A 66 17.79 10.32 -1.67
N ASN A 67 16.98 11.35 -1.93
CA ASN A 67 17.39 12.76 -1.86
C ASN A 67 17.93 13.12 -0.46
N THR A 68 17.23 12.67 0.58
CA THR A 68 17.65 12.86 1.98
C THR A 68 18.99 12.21 2.27
N LEU A 69 19.21 10.99 1.76
CA LEU A 69 20.48 10.27 1.92
C LEU A 69 21.62 10.93 1.14
N VAL A 70 21.34 11.54 -0.03
CA VAL A 70 22.31 12.38 -0.75
C VAL A 70 22.70 13.58 0.09
N ALA A 71 21.74 14.28 0.70
CA ALA A 71 22.02 15.42 1.58
C ALA A 71 22.85 15.01 2.82
N LEU A 72 22.62 13.81 3.35
CA LEU A 72 23.42 13.20 4.43
C LEU A 72 24.77 12.62 3.97
N LYS A 73 25.11 12.74 2.68
CA LYS A 73 26.35 12.21 2.08
C LYS A 73 26.47 10.68 2.14
N ASP A 74 25.38 9.96 2.35
CA ASP A 74 25.31 8.50 2.30
C ASP A 74 24.95 8.04 0.88
N SER A 75 25.93 8.11 -0.03
CA SER A 75 25.68 7.77 -1.44
C SER A 75 25.43 6.28 -1.66
N ALA A 76 25.93 5.41 -0.79
CA ALA A 76 25.67 3.97 -0.89
C ALA A 76 24.19 3.65 -0.65
N SER A 77 23.61 4.17 0.43
CA SER A 77 22.19 3.99 0.73
C SER A 77 21.30 4.79 -0.24
N ALA A 78 21.74 5.96 -0.69
CA ALA A 78 21.01 6.77 -1.66
C ALA A 78 20.84 6.02 -3.00
N LYS A 79 21.91 5.41 -3.53
CA LYS A 79 21.85 4.58 -4.75
C LYS A 79 20.80 3.47 -4.63
N ARG A 80 20.82 2.73 -3.51
CA ARG A 80 19.84 1.66 -3.26
C ARG A 80 18.41 2.19 -3.26
N SER A 81 18.20 3.37 -2.66
CA SER A 81 16.88 4.01 -2.57
C SER A 81 16.41 4.50 -3.95
N TYR A 82 17.28 5.09 -4.77
CA TYR A 82 16.95 5.44 -6.16
C TYR A 82 16.66 4.20 -7.01
N SER A 83 17.40 3.09 -6.84
CA SER A 83 17.11 1.84 -7.54
C SER A 83 15.73 1.27 -7.15
N LYS A 84 15.35 1.34 -5.86
CA LYS A 84 14.00 0.97 -5.40
C LYS A 84 12.93 1.90 -6.00
N CYS A 85 13.20 3.21 -6.05
CA CYS A 85 12.31 4.16 -6.71
C CYS A 85 12.05 3.78 -8.16
N LEU A 86 13.10 3.41 -8.92
CA LEU A 86 12.98 2.96 -10.31
C LEU A 86 12.16 1.67 -10.46
N ALA A 87 12.27 0.74 -9.51
CA ALA A 87 11.48 -0.49 -9.49
C ALA A 87 10.00 -0.25 -9.17
N CYS A 88 9.65 0.92 -8.64
CA CYS A 88 8.29 1.29 -8.25
C CYS A 88 7.55 2.07 -9.36
N ASN A 89 7.88 1.87 -10.64
CA ASN A 89 7.23 2.53 -11.78
C ASN A 89 7.02 4.06 -11.61
N PRO A 90 8.10 4.84 -11.43
CA PRO A 90 8.00 6.28 -11.31
C PRO A 90 7.65 6.93 -12.67
N PRO A 91 7.10 8.16 -12.66
CA PRO A 91 6.92 8.95 -13.86
C PRO A 91 8.27 9.21 -14.58
N ALA A 92 8.21 9.54 -15.87
CA ALA A 92 9.39 9.64 -16.74
C ALA A 92 10.46 10.60 -16.18
N ASP A 93 10.07 11.79 -15.76
CA ASP A 93 10.99 12.81 -15.23
C ASP A 93 11.73 12.33 -13.98
N ILE A 94 11.01 11.64 -13.08
CA ILE A 94 11.59 11.10 -11.85
C ILE A 94 12.53 9.94 -12.17
N ARG A 95 12.17 9.10 -13.15
CA ARG A 95 13.02 8.01 -13.64
C ARG A 95 14.35 8.54 -14.16
N GLU A 96 14.31 9.56 -15.02
CA GLU A 96 15.50 10.22 -15.55
C GLU A 96 16.35 10.84 -14.44
N ASN A 97 15.71 11.53 -13.49
CA ASN A 97 16.39 12.11 -12.33
C ASN A 97 17.09 11.05 -11.48
N CYS A 98 16.44 9.93 -11.19
CA CYS A 98 17.01 8.80 -10.46
C CYS A 98 18.23 8.22 -11.19
N GLN A 99 18.12 7.99 -12.50
CA GLN A 99 19.20 7.45 -13.32
C GLN A 99 20.41 8.39 -13.33
N ARG A 100 20.19 9.69 -13.54
CA ARG A 100 21.23 10.71 -13.49
C ARG A 100 21.91 10.77 -12.12
N ALA A 101 21.15 10.71 -11.04
CA ALA A 101 21.69 10.69 -9.68
C ALA A 101 22.56 9.46 -9.43
N ILE A 102 22.12 8.28 -9.86
CA ILE A 102 22.90 7.03 -9.75
C ILE A 102 24.22 7.13 -10.54
N ILE A 103 24.18 7.63 -11.78
CA ILE A 103 25.37 7.83 -12.62
C ILE A 103 26.34 8.79 -11.93
N TYR A 104 25.86 9.95 -11.47
CA TYR A 104 26.69 10.95 -10.78
C TYR A 104 27.40 10.38 -9.55
N MET A 105 26.70 9.57 -8.76
CA MET A 105 27.27 8.93 -7.57
C MET A 105 28.19 7.75 -7.91
N ASN A 106 28.07 7.13 -9.08
CA ASN A 106 29.01 6.11 -9.56
C ASN A 106 30.32 6.76 -10.03
N SER A 107 30.24 7.92 -10.67
CA SER A 107 31.40 8.69 -11.13
C SER A 107 32.18 9.38 -9.98
N ASN A 108 31.60 9.49 -8.78
CA ASN A 108 32.22 10.12 -7.60
C ASN A 108 32.30 9.15 -6.41
N PRO A 109 33.32 8.26 -6.34
CA PRO A 109 33.41 7.20 -5.33
C PRO A 109 33.74 7.66 -3.89
N LYS A 110 33.97 8.96 -3.65
CA LYS A 110 34.33 9.52 -2.31
C LYS A 110 33.16 9.57 -1.29
N LEU A 111 32.00 8.99 -1.58
CA LEU A 111 30.79 9.04 -0.75
C LEU A 111 30.23 7.65 -0.38
N ALA A 112 30.98 6.57 -0.64
CA ALA A 112 30.53 5.22 -0.38
C ALA A 112 31.15 4.67 0.92
N ALA A 113 30.37 4.61 2.00
CA ALA A 113 30.64 3.72 3.13
C ALA A 113 29.45 2.75 3.26
N PRO A 114 29.67 1.42 3.28
CA PRO A 114 28.59 0.47 3.50
C PRO A 114 28.44 0.20 5.00
N ALA A 115 27.25 0.45 5.55
CA ALA A 115 26.89 -0.05 6.87
C ALA A 115 25.67 -0.97 6.80
N ALA A 116 25.89 -2.17 7.35
CA ALA A 116 24.93 -3.04 8.02
C ALA A 116 23.91 -3.84 7.19
N ALA A 117 24.21 -5.16 7.15
CA ALA A 117 23.35 -6.25 7.60
C ALA A 117 21.94 -6.35 6.98
N GLN A 118 21.85 -7.19 5.96
CA GLN A 118 20.59 -7.84 5.58
C GLN A 118 20.22 -8.86 6.67
N VAL A 119 19.19 -8.58 7.44
CA VAL A 119 18.54 -9.56 8.32
C VAL A 119 17.83 -10.57 7.42
N SER A 120 18.31 -11.81 7.45
CA SER A 120 17.73 -12.96 6.78
C SER A 120 16.41 -13.34 7.48
N LEU A 121 15.28 -13.10 6.81
CA LEU A 121 13.97 -13.53 7.29
C LEU A 121 13.86 -15.05 7.07
N ARG A 122 13.95 -15.80 8.17
CA ARG A 122 13.76 -17.24 8.23
C ARG A 122 12.28 -17.56 7.98
N SER A 123 12.01 -18.35 6.96
CA SER A 123 10.70 -18.96 6.70
C SER A 123 10.34 -19.93 7.84
N TYR A 124 9.12 -19.78 8.38
CA TYR A 124 8.51 -20.76 9.26
C TYR A 124 7.59 -21.64 8.43
N SER A 125 7.85 -22.94 8.43
CA SER A 125 6.95 -23.96 7.93
C SER A 125 6.49 -24.87 9.06
N SER A 126 5.29 -25.40 8.84
CA SER A 126 4.76 -26.68 9.33
C SER A 126 4.10 -26.71 10.71
N GLY A 127 2.91 -27.30 10.73
CA GLY A 127 2.12 -27.62 11.92
C GLY A 127 0.79 -28.27 11.54
N LYS A 128 0.86 -29.57 11.23
CA LYS A 128 -0.25 -30.49 10.97
C LYS A 128 -0.97 -30.84 12.29
N GLY A 129 -2.29 -31.03 12.28
CA GLY A 129 -3.04 -31.54 13.43
C GLY A 129 -4.46 -31.96 13.04
N ASP A 130 -4.68 -33.27 12.97
CA ASP A 130 -5.98 -33.93 12.82
C ASP A 130 -6.88 -33.72 14.05
N SER A 131 -8.21 -33.84 13.88
CA SER A 131 -9.06 -34.74 14.69
C SER A 131 -10.53 -34.71 14.21
N SER A 132 -11.06 -35.92 14.01
CA SER A 132 -12.47 -36.27 13.81
C SER A 132 -13.29 -36.13 15.10
N ALA A 133 -14.60 -35.87 14.96
CA ALA A 133 -15.63 -36.55 15.77
C ALA A 133 -17.04 -36.44 15.14
N HIS A 134 -17.67 -37.61 15.03
CA HIS A 134 -19.11 -37.95 15.13
C HIS A 134 -19.92 -37.05 16.10
N ASP A 135 -21.25 -37.02 16.18
CA ASP A 135 -22.47 -37.52 15.52
C ASP A 135 -23.63 -36.97 16.38
N THR A 136 -24.84 -36.80 15.82
CA THR A 136 -26.09 -37.37 16.37
C THR A 136 -27.30 -36.79 15.64
N GLY A 137 -28.18 -37.70 15.23
CA GLY A 137 -29.37 -37.42 14.45
C GLY A 137 -30.49 -36.69 15.19
N SER A 138 -31.40 -36.14 14.39
CA SER A 138 -32.77 -35.81 14.79
C SER A 138 -33.71 -35.84 13.59
N SER A 139 -34.98 -36.09 13.89
CA SER A 139 -36.11 -36.54 13.06
C SER A 139 -36.34 -35.89 11.68
N PRO A 140 -37.01 -36.60 10.73
CA PRO A 140 -36.98 -36.27 9.30
C PRO A 140 -37.57 -34.91 8.89
N SER A 141 -38.46 -34.31 9.69
CA SER A 141 -39.10 -33.02 9.36
C SER A 141 -38.41 -31.79 9.96
N ILE A 142 -37.79 -31.92 11.14
CA ILE A 142 -36.99 -30.85 11.78
C ILE A 142 -35.60 -30.76 11.13
N ASN A 143 -35.11 -31.87 10.58
CA ASN A 143 -33.79 -31.99 9.97
C ASN A 143 -33.66 -31.21 8.64
N VAL A 144 -34.71 -31.15 7.82
CA VAL A 144 -34.67 -30.42 6.54
C VAL A 144 -34.58 -28.92 6.78
N GLU A 145 -35.44 -28.37 7.62
CA GLU A 145 -35.43 -26.92 7.90
C GLU A 145 -34.13 -26.50 8.63
N SER A 146 -33.63 -27.34 9.54
CA SER A 146 -32.32 -27.14 10.18
C SER A 146 -31.19 -27.14 9.14
N ARG A 147 -31.18 -28.07 8.19
CA ARG A 147 -30.16 -28.12 7.10
C ARG A 147 -30.26 -26.91 6.17
N ARG A 148 -31.47 -26.46 5.84
CA ARG A 148 -31.70 -25.24 5.06
C ARG A 148 -31.11 -24.02 5.76
N SER A 149 -31.42 -23.87 7.04
CA SER A 149 -30.91 -22.77 7.86
C SER A 149 -29.38 -22.82 7.97
N GLN A 150 -28.79 -24.01 8.14
CA GLN A 150 -27.35 -24.20 8.21
C GLN A 150 -26.64 -23.81 6.92
N VAL A 151 -27.20 -24.17 5.76
CA VAL A 151 -26.65 -23.78 4.46
C VAL A 151 -26.70 -22.27 4.27
N LEU A 152 -27.78 -21.60 4.69
CA LEU A 152 -27.85 -20.14 4.62
C LEU A 152 -26.80 -19.47 5.52
N VAL A 153 -26.66 -19.94 6.76
CA VAL A 153 -25.64 -19.43 7.71
C VAL A 153 -24.22 -19.64 7.16
N GLU A 154 -23.93 -20.83 6.62
CA GLU A 154 -22.64 -21.13 6.00
C GLU A 154 -22.38 -20.21 4.80
N THR A 155 -23.38 -19.99 3.95
CA THR A 155 -23.23 -19.08 2.80
C THR A 155 -22.98 -17.64 3.22
N GLU A 156 -23.63 -17.17 4.28
CA GLU A 156 -23.36 -15.83 4.84
C GLU A 156 -21.95 -15.74 5.41
N ALA A 157 -21.50 -16.76 6.13
CA ALA A 157 -20.12 -16.82 6.64
C ALA A 157 -19.09 -16.78 5.51
N ASP A 158 -19.34 -17.51 4.41
CA ASP A 158 -18.47 -17.51 3.24
C ASP A 158 -18.48 -16.16 2.50
N ILE A 159 -19.63 -15.48 2.43
CA ILE A 159 -19.71 -14.12 1.89
C ILE A 159 -18.89 -13.14 2.73
N VAL A 160 -18.95 -13.24 4.06
CA VAL A 160 -18.16 -12.39 4.95
C VAL A 160 -16.66 -12.65 4.73
N LYS A 161 -16.24 -13.91 4.67
CA LYS A 161 -14.84 -14.26 4.37
C LYS A 161 -14.39 -13.73 3.01
N MET A 162 -15.20 -13.88 1.97
CA MET A 162 -14.91 -13.36 0.63
C MET A 162 -14.76 -11.83 0.64
N LYS A 163 -15.67 -11.12 1.30
CA LYS A 163 -15.61 -9.66 1.41
C LYS A 163 -14.35 -9.19 2.14
N GLU A 164 -13.92 -9.90 3.19
CA GLU A 164 -12.68 -9.59 3.90
C GLU A 164 -11.44 -9.81 3.01
N GLN A 165 -11.43 -10.88 2.21
CA GLN A 165 -10.36 -11.15 1.23
C GLN A 165 -10.29 -10.07 0.15
N GLU A 166 -11.43 -9.67 -0.43
CA GLU A 166 -11.49 -8.61 -1.45
C GLU A 166 -11.15 -7.24 -0.85
N LYS A 167 -11.48 -6.99 0.42
CA LYS A 167 -11.02 -5.78 1.13
C LYS A 167 -9.50 -5.75 1.26
N HIS A 168 -8.87 -6.85 1.66
CA HIS A 168 -7.41 -6.94 1.70
C HIS A 168 -6.79 -6.72 0.32
N ARG A 169 -7.41 -7.29 -0.73
CA ARG A 169 -6.98 -7.06 -2.12
C ARG A 169 -7.11 -5.58 -2.53
N LEU A 170 -8.18 -4.90 -2.13
CA LEU A 170 -8.35 -3.46 -2.39
C LEU A 170 -7.27 -2.64 -1.68
N GLU A 171 -6.95 -2.97 -0.43
CA GLU A 171 -5.86 -2.34 0.31
C GLU A 171 -4.51 -2.57 -0.37
N GLU A 172 -4.22 -3.77 -0.86
CA GLU A 172 -3.03 -4.05 -1.67
C GLU A 172 -3.01 -3.25 -2.97
N MET A 173 -4.15 -3.14 -3.66
CA MET A 173 -4.27 -2.32 -4.86
C MET A 173 -3.97 -0.84 -4.57
N HIS A 174 -4.49 -0.30 -3.46
CA HIS A 174 -4.14 1.04 -2.99
C HIS A 174 -2.66 1.20 -2.64
N ASN A 175 -2.06 0.20 -2.01
CA ASN A 175 -0.65 0.23 -1.63
C ASN A 175 0.29 0.09 -2.84
N ASN A 176 -0.17 -0.58 -3.89
CA ASN A 176 0.54 -0.72 -5.16
C ASN A 176 0.30 0.46 -6.10
N ALA A 177 -0.79 1.19 -5.92
CA ALA A 177 -1.13 2.34 -6.74
C ALA A 177 -0.23 3.52 -6.38
N ASN A 178 0.37 4.07 -7.43
CA ASN A 178 1.38 5.12 -7.34
C ASN A 178 0.85 6.49 -7.75
N GLU A 179 -0.45 6.57 -7.97
CA GLU A 179 -1.17 7.75 -8.43
C GLU A 179 -1.85 8.47 -7.26
N THR A 180 -1.99 9.78 -7.41
CA THR A 180 -2.68 10.67 -6.47
C THR A 180 -4.00 11.10 -7.08
N TRP A 181 -5.10 10.90 -6.36
CA TRP A 181 -6.45 11.24 -6.80
C TRP A 181 -7.10 12.21 -5.83
N ILE A 182 -7.84 13.18 -6.37
CA ILE A 182 -8.67 14.10 -5.59
C ILE A 182 -10.03 13.44 -5.41
N HIS A 183 -10.39 13.12 -4.17
CA HIS A 183 -11.68 12.57 -3.82
C HIS A 183 -12.77 13.65 -3.82
N PRO A 184 -14.05 13.29 -3.90
CA PRO A 184 -15.17 14.24 -3.92
C PRO A 184 -15.25 15.15 -2.69
N ASP A 185 -14.63 14.74 -1.58
CA ASP A 185 -14.47 15.50 -0.33
C ASP A 185 -13.32 16.52 -0.38
N GLY A 186 -12.60 16.61 -1.51
CA GLY A 186 -11.40 17.44 -1.69
C GLY A 186 -10.11 16.80 -1.16
N ALA A 187 -10.17 15.57 -0.63
CA ALA A 187 -9.00 14.88 -0.09
C ALA A 187 -8.14 14.29 -1.22
N ILE A 188 -6.83 14.57 -1.24
CA ILE A 188 -5.89 14.07 -2.27
C ILE A 188 -5.24 12.74 -1.86
N LYS A 189 -5.89 11.59 -2.08
CA LYS A 189 -5.38 10.28 -1.61
C LYS A 189 -4.45 9.63 -2.63
N GLN A 190 -3.38 9.02 -2.10
CA GLN A 190 -2.54 8.11 -2.87
C GLN A 190 -3.19 6.73 -2.91
N GLY A 191 -3.60 6.28 -4.08
CA GLY A 191 -4.36 5.04 -4.21
C GLY A 191 -5.02 4.85 -5.57
N LEU A 192 -6.13 4.11 -5.57
CA LEU A 192 -6.99 3.92 -6.73
C LEU A 192 -7.84 5.18 -6.90
N SER A 193 -8.36 5.40 -8.10
CA SER A 193 -9.34 6.47 -8.29
C SER A 193 -10.65 6.14 -7.56
N PRO A 194 -11.43 7.15 -7.15
CA PRO A 194 -12.76 6.94 -6.55
C PRO A 194 -13.69 6.12 -7.45
N GLU A 195 -13.55 6.26 -8.77
CA GLU A 195 -14.30 5.51 -9.76
C GLU A 195 -13.87 4.03 -9.78
N ALA A 196 -12.56 3.76 -9.73
CA ALA A 196 -12.02 2.42 -9.66
C ALA A 196 -12.41 1.71 -8.36
N GLU A 197 -12.34 2.40 -7.21
CA GLU A 197 -12.83 1.87 -5.92
C GLU A 197 -14.33 1.53 -5.99
N LYS A 198 -15.13 2.43 -6.57
CA LYS A 198 -16.58 2.22 -6.71
C LYS A 198 -16.89 1.03 -7.63
N ALA A 199 -16.19 0.90 -8.75
CA ALA A 199 -16.32 -0.22 -9.66
C ALA A 199 -15.95 -1.55 -8.99
N PHE A 200 -14.85 -1.56 -8.22
CA PHE A 200 -14.41 -2.71 -7.44
C PHE A 200 -15.47 -3.11 -6.40
N ASN A 201 -15.96 -2.16 -5.60
CA ASN A 201 -16.97 -2.43 -4.59
C ASN A 201 -18.27 -2.97 -5.20
N LYS A 202 -18.66 -2.44 -6.36
CA LYS A 202 -19.81 -2.95 -7.12
C LYS A 202 -19.61 -4.42 -7.52
N GLU A 203 -18.42 -4.79 -8.01
CA GLU A 203 -18.10 -6.19 -8.35
C GLU A 203 -18.18 -7.12 -7.13
N VAL A 204 -17.66 -6.68 -5.98
CA VAL A 204 -17.73 -7.44 -4.71
C VAL A 204 -19.18 -7.63 -4.25
N GLU A 205 -20.03 -6.61 -4.41
CA GLU A 205 -21.45 -6.69 -4.10
C GLU A 205 -22.20 -7.64 -5.04
N GLU A 206 -21.91 -7.59 -6.34
CA GLU A 206 -22.48 -8.51 -7.35
C GLU A 206 -22.09 -9.96 -7.05
N LYS A 207 -20.82 -10.22 -6.71
CA LYS A 207 -20.34 -11.55 -6.26
C LYS A 207 -21.05 -12.01 -5.00
N ALA A 208 -21.20 -11.13 -4.00
CA ALA A 208 -21.92 -11.45 -2.77
C ALA A 208 -23.39 -11.77 -3.05
N ALA A 209 -24.06 -11.02 -3.92
CA ALA A 209 -25.44 -11.27 -4.31
C ALA A 209 -25.60 -12.62 -5.03
N ALA A 210 -24.69 -12.95 -5.95
CA ALA A 210 -24.68 -14.23 -6.65
C ALA A 210 -24.51 -15.42 -5.68
N MET A 211 -23.60 -15.32 -4.70
CA MET A 211 -23.41 -16.34 -3.67
C MET A 211 -24.64 -16.50 -2.79
N ARG A 212 -25.31 -15.40 -2.39
CA ARG A 212 -26.57 -15.48 -1.62
C ARG A 212 -27.65 -16.21 -2.40
N GLU A 213 -27.83 -15.88 -3.68
CA GLU A 213 -28.84 -16.54 -4.51
C GLU A 213 -28.51 -18.03 -4.73
N GLN A 214 -27.25 -18.38 -4.91
CA GLN A 214 -26.81 -19.77 -4.95
C GLN A 214 -27.09 -20.50 -3.62
N GLY A 215 -26.81 -19.85 -2.49
CA GLY A 215 -27.09 -20.36 -1.15
C GLY A 215 -28.58 -20.63 -0.93
N LYS A 216 -29.45 -19.68 -1.30
CA LYS A 216 -30.91 -19.85 -1.26
C LYS A 216 -31.40 -20.99 -2.14
N ARG A 217 -30.86 -21.14 -3.35
CA ARG A 217 -31.19 -22.27 -4.24
C ARG A 217 -30.77 -23.61 -3.65
N ARG A 218 -29.59 -23.68 -3.03
CA ARG A 218 -29.10 -24.88 -2.33
C ARG A 218 -30.00 -25.22 -1.14
N ALA A 219 -30.38 -24.24 -0.33
CA ALA A 219 -31.33 -24.44 0.76
C ALA A 219 -32.69 -24.94 0.23
N ALA A 220 -33.24 -24.33 -0.82
CA ALA A 220 -34.50 -24.74 -1.42
C ALA A 220 -34.47 -26.17 -2.03
N SER A 221 -33.29 -26.71 -2.33
CA SER A 221 -33.13 -28.05 -2.92
C SER A 221 -33.33 -29.19 -1.93
N PHE A 222 -33.20 -28.95 -0.62
CA PHE A 222 -33.52 -29.95 0.40
C PHE A 222 -35.04 -30.14 0.46
N ARG A 223 -35.52 -31.36 0.23
CA ARG A 223 -36.94 -31.77 0.31
C ARG A 223 -37.20 -32.52 1.60
#